data_AF-A0A2R6DRF9-F1
#
_entry.id   AF-A0A2R6DRF9-F1
#
_cell.length_a   1.000
_cell.length_b   1.000
_cell.length_c   1.000
_cell.angle_alpha   90.00
_cell.angle_beta   90.00
_cell.angle_gamma   90.00
#
_symmetry.space_group_name_H-M   'P 1'
#
loop_
_entity.id
_entity.type
_entity.pdbx_description
1 polymer ?
#
loop_
_entity_poly.entity_id
_entity_poly.type
_entity_poly.pdbx_seq_one_letter_code
_entity_poly.pdbx_strand_id
1 'polypeptide(L)'
;MEFRTLAARFGEIEATDADHDIRDEVADLLRDASELSTVVRFLLGRVFPAYDSRTLDVGPQLCHEAIARVAGPNVSVADVEDRLAEHGDIGEVAASYDLGGQQGLEAFTDGDSDALTVAELDATLRELAAASGDGSRETKLDLLFGLFNRCDTVQARYLSRLVLSELRIGVGEGTVRDAITDAFDAPVASVERALQVSNDYGLVAERTRDGGAAALDEMTL
;
A
#
# COMPACT_ATOMS: atom_id res chain seq x y z
N MET A 1 -6.74 5.63 -8.95
CA MET A 1 -6.20 4.42 -9.59
C MET A 1 -6.80 3.21 -8.89
N GLU A 2 -6.99 2.10 -9.60
CA GLU A 2 -7.40 0.83 -8.98
C GLU A 2 -6.25 0.23 -8.14
N PHE A 3 -6.59 -0.43 -7.03
CA PHE A 3 -5.60 -1.11 -6.21
C PHE A 3 -4.96 -2.30 -6.96
N ARG A 4 -5.69 -2.96 -7.87
CA ARG A 4 -5.15 -4.01 -8.74
C ARG A 4 -3.98 -3.50 -9.57
N THR A 5 -4.13 -2.34 -10.20
CA THR A 5 -3.06 -1.72 -10.99
C THR A 5 -1.85 -1.39 -10.13
N LEU A 6 -2.09 -0.80 -8.94
CA LEU A 6 -0.99 -0.50 -8.01
C LEU A 6 -0.25 -1.77 -7.55
N ALA A 7 -0.99 -2.83 -7.20
CA ALA A 7 -0.43 -4.11 -6.78
C ALA A 7 0.40 -4.77 -7.89
N ALA A 8 -0.04 -4.66 -9.16
CA ALA A 8 0.74 -5.13 -10.30
C ALA A 8 2.06 -4.36 -10.44
N ARG A 9 2.04 -3.02 -10.34
CA ARG A 9 3.27 -2.19 -10.36
C ARG A 9 4.21 -2.53 -9.20
N PHE A 10 3.70 -2.85 -8.01
CA PHE A 10 4.53 -3.33 -6.90
C PHE A 10 5.23 -4.65 -7.22
N GLY A 11 4.57 -5.56 -7.94
CA GLY A 11 5.18 -6.82 -8.41
C GLY A 11 6.29 -6.60 -9.42
N GLU A 12 6.10 -5.67 -10.35
CA GLU A 12 7.13 -5.30 -11.33
C GLU A 12 8.36 -4.69 -10.64
N ILE A 13 8.14 -3.77 -9.68
CA ILE A 13 9.19 -3.17 -8.88
C ILE A 13 9.93 -4.22 -8.04
N GLU A 14 9.21 -5.10 -7.34
CA GLU A 14 9.79 -6.16 -6.50
C GLU A 14 10.64 -7.16 -7.30
N ALA A 15 10.27 -7.41 -8.56
CA ALA A 15 10.99 -8.31 -9.45
C ALA A 15 12.22 -7.68 -10.14
N THR A 16 12.46 -6.38 -9.94
CA THR A 16 13.54 -5.65 -10.59
C THR A 16 14.82 -5.69 -9.75
N ASP A 17 15.94 -6.13 -10.37
CA ASP A 17 17.21 -6.35 -9.65
C ASP A 17 18.11 -5.10 -9.56
N ALA A 18 17.97 -4.13 -10.48
CA ALA A 18 18.86 -2.98 -10.58
C ALA A 18 18.26 -1.71 -9.94
N ASP A 19 18.98 -1.08 -9.02
CA ASP A 19 18.53 0.12 -8.29
C ASP A 19 18.06 1.27 -9.21
N HIS A 20 18.73 1.46 -10.35
CA HIS A 20 18.34 2.45 -11.36
C HIS A 20 16.99 2.10 -12.01
N ASP A 21 16.78 0.83 -12.33
CA ASP A 21 15.56 0.38 -13.00
C ASP A 21 14.37 0.42 -12.03
N ILE A 22 14.61 0.10 -10.74
CA ILE A 22 13.62 0.30 -9.66
C ILE A 22 13.21 1.77 -9.60
N ARG A 23 14.18 2.70 -9.65
CA ARG A 23 13.91 4.14 -9.59
C ARG A 23 13.05 4.59 -10.77
N ASP A 24 13.34 4.12 -11.99
CA ASP A 24 12.57 4.44 -13.19
C ASP A 24 11.13 3.93 -13.09
N GLU A 25 10.93 2.68 -12.66
CA GLU A 25 9.60 2.10 -12.45
C GLU A 25 8.79 2.85 -11.39
N VAL A 26 9.43 3.24 -10.29
CA VAL A 26 8.79 4.08 -9.27
C VAL A 26 8.43 5.43 -9.87
N ALA A 27 9.32 6.09 -10.62
CA ALA A 27 9.04 7.38 -11.25
C ALA A 27 7.86 7.31 -12.23
N ASP A 28 7.76 6.25 -13.03
CA ASP A 28 6.63 5.99 -13.92
C ASP A 28 5.33 5.80 -13.14
N LEU A 29 5.35 4.99 -12.07
CA LEU A 29 4.20 4.85 -11.19
C LEU A 29 3.76 6.20 -10.58
N LEU A 30 4.71 7.07 -10.18
CA LEU A 30 4.37 8.40 -9.65
C LEU A 30 3.69 9.29 -10.70
N ARG A 31 4.09 9.21 -11.98
CA ARG A 31 3.45 9.96 -13.07
C ARG A 31 2.02 9.51 -13.32
N ASP A 32 1.75 8.21 -13.21
CA ASP A 32 0.44 7.61 -13.47
C ASP A 32 -0.53 7.71 -12.26
N ALA A 33 -0.02 8.01 -11.06
CA ALA A 33 -0.80 8.01 -9.83
C ALA A 33 -1.79 9.19 -9.75
N SER A 34 -3.09 8.89 -9.68
CA SER A 34 -4.12 9.89 -9.36
C SER A 34 -4.10 10.27 -7.87
N GLU A 35 -3.95 9.30 -6.96
CA GLU A 35 -3.78 9.52 -5.51
C GLU A 35 -2.29 9.55 -5.12
N LEU A 36 -1.53 10.45 -5.74
CA LEU A 36 -0.06 10.49 -5.65
C LEU A 36 0.48 10.42 -4.21
N SER A 37 -0.02 11.23 -3.29
CA SER A 37 0.49 11.18 -1.91
C SER A 37 0.21 9.85 -1.21
N THR A 38 -0.90 9.19 -1.52
CA THR A 38 -1.24 7.86 -0.97
C THR A 38 -0.35 6.78 -1.57
N VAL A 39 -0.14 6.80 -2.88
CA VAL A 39 0.77 5.86 -3.56
C VAL A 39 2.18 5.96 -2.99
N VAL A 40 2.69 7.19 -2.78
CA VAL A 40 4.00 7.42 -2.16
C VAL A 40 4.07 6.87 -0.74
N ARG A 41 3.03 7.05 0.07
CA ARG A 41 2.97 6.47 1.43
C ARG A 41 2.98 4.94 1.37
N PHE A 42 2.18 4.35 0.48
CA PHE A 42 2.12 2.89 0.33
C PHE A 42 3.45 2.31 -0.14
N LEU A 43 4.15 2.93 -1.10
CA LEU A 43 5.50 2.54 -1.52
C LEU A 43 6.48 2.44 -0.34
N LEU A 44 6.35 3.33 0.65
CA LEU A 44 7.15 3.34 1.88
C LEU A 44 6.59 2.43 2.99
N GLY A 45 5.56 1.63 2.70
CA GLY A 45 4.90 0.74 3.66
C GLY A 45 4.11 1.47 4.75
N ARG A 46 3.60 2.68 4.46
CA ARG A 46 2.92 3.54 5.45
C ARG A 46 1.53 3.94 4.97
N VAL A 47 0.60 4.17 5.89
CA VAL A 47 -0.73 4.75 5.60
C VAL A 47 -0.78 6.23 5.97
N PHE A 48 -0.01 6.62 6.98
CA PHE A 48 0.08 8.00 7.46
C PHE A 48 1.47 8.59 7.15
N PRO A 49 1.57 9.93 7.03
CA PRO A 49 2.87 10.61 6.96
C PRO A 49 3.75 10.28 8.17
N ALA A 50 5.08 10.43 8.02
CA ALA A 50 6.04 10.02 9.05
C ALA A 50 5.89 10.78 10.38
N TYR A 51 5.37 12.01 10.34
CA TYR A 51 5.14 12.84 11.53
C TYR A 51 3.84 12.49 12.27
N ASP A 52 2.97 11.68 11.66
CA ASP A 52 1.68 11.29 12.24
C ASP A 52 1.87 10.06 13.12
N SER A 53 1.45 10.15 14.38
CA SER A 53 1.61 9.07 15.35
C SER A 53 0.55 7.98 15.26
N ARG A 54 -0.44 8.12 14.38
CA ARG A 54 -1.45 7.07 14.16
C ARG A 54 -0.82 5.83 13.56
N THR A 55 -1.25 4.67 14.06
CA THR A 55 -0.93 3.38 13.46
C THR A 55 -2.21 2.61 13.18
N LEU A 56 -2.14 1.60 12.32
CA LEU A 56 -3.29 0.71 12.11
C LEU A 56 -3.63 -0.10 13.37
N ASP A 57 -2.66 -0.26 14.28
CA ASP A 57 -2.74 -1.13 15.45
C ASP A 57 -3.22 -2.55 15.04
N VAL A 58 -2.65 -3.06 13.94
CA VAL A 58 -2.85 -4.42 13.42
C VAL A 58 -1.59 -5.24 13.70
N GLY A 59 -1.70 -6.20 14.60
CA GLY A 59 -0.64 -7.18 14.84
C GLY A 59 -0.77 -8.41 13.92
N PRO A 60 0.28 -9.24 13.84
CA PRO A 60 0.28 -10.47 13.02
C PRO A 60 -0.93 -11.35 13.27
N GLN A 61 -1.32 -11.56 14.53
CA GLN A 61 -2.45 -12.42 14.89
C GLN A 61 -3.78 -11.96 14.26
N LEU A 62 -4.04 -10.65 14.21
CA LEU A 62 -5.26 -10.12 13.61
C LEU A 62 -5.24 -10.23 12.08
N CYS A 63 -4.07 -10.03 11.46
CA CYS A 63 -3.87 -10.23 10.04
C CYS A 63 -4.07 -11.71 9.65
N HIS A 64 -3.47 -12.64 10.41
CA HIS A 64 -3.62 -14.08 10.17
C HIS A 64 -5.08 -14.53 10.35
N GLU A 65 -5.78 -14.00 11.35
CA GLU A 65 -7.20 -14.26 11.57
C GLU A 65 -8.06 -13.78 10.40
N ALA A 66 -7.77 -12.59 9.85
CA ALA A 66 -8.45 -12.09 8.66
C ALA A 66 -8.19 -12.97 7.42
N ILE A 67 -6.93 -13.36 7.18
CA ILE A 67 -6.54 -14.24 6.07
C ILE A 67 -7.19 -15.62 6.20
N ALA A 68 -7.16 -16.23 7.38
CA ALA A 68 -7.81 -17.52 7.61
C ALA A 68 -9.33 -17.43 7.34
N ARG A 69 -9.97 -16.37 7.83
CA ARG A 69 -11.41 -16.13 7.65
C ARG A 69 -11.79 -15.98 6.17
N VAL A 70 -10.99 -15.31 5.36
CA VAL A 70 -11.25 -15.15 3.91
C VAL A 70 -10.84 -16.38 3.09
N ALA A 71 -9.80 -17.10 3.48
CA ALA A 71 -9.34 -18.32 2.81
C ALA A 71 -10.36 -19.48 2.92
N GLY A 72 -11.26 -19.43 3.90
CA GLY A 72 -12.47 -20.25 3.95
C GLY A 72 -12.64 -21.04 5.24
N PRO A 73 -13.77 -21.75 5.40
CA PRO A 73 -14.17 -22.37 6.68
C PRO A 73 -13.25 -23.51 7.15
N ASN A 74 -12.39 -24.03 6.28
CA ASN A 74 -11.44 -25.09 6.60
C ASN A 74 -10.00 -24.57 6.80
N VAL A 75 -9.82 -23.25 6.83
CA VAL A 75 -8.51 -22.63 7.08
C VAL A 75 -8.54 -21.99 8.46
N SER A 76 -7.63 -22.43 9.32
CA SER A 76 -7.43 -21.89 10.65
C SER A 76 -6.23 -20.94 10.67
N VAL A 77 -6.10 -20.16 11.75
CA VAL A 77 -4.92 -19.33 11.99
C VAL A 77 -3.64 -20.18 12.05
N ALA A 78 -3.72 -21.41 12.58
CA ALA A 78 -2.57 -22.31 12.63
C ALA A 78 -2.10 -22.72 11.21
N ASP A 79 -3.02 -22.93 10.27
CA ASP A 79 -2.66 -23.22 8.87
C ASP A 79 -1.92 -22.05 8.23
N VAL A 80 -2.32 -20.81 8.54
CA VAL A 80 -1.64 -19.59 8.08
C VAL A 80 -0.25 -19.48 8.69
N GLU A 81 -0.11 -19.75 9.99
CA GLU A 81 1.16 -19.73 10.70
C GLU A 81 2.13 -20.82 10.21
N ASP A 82 1.64 -22.03 9.94
CA ASP A 82 2.43 -23.12 9.38
C ASP A 82 2.99 -22.74 7.99
N ARG A 83 2.14 -22.18 7.11
CA ARG A 83 2.62 -21.66 5.82
C ARG A 83 3.59 -20.51 5.96
N LEU A 84 3.39 -19.62 6.94
CA LEU A 84 4.31 -18.52 7.21
C LEU A 84 5.68 -19.03 7.66
N ALA A 85 5.72 -20.09 8.46
CA ALA A 85 6.97 -20.74 8.85
C ALA A 85 7.72 -21.35 7.65
N GLU A 86 7.00 -21.82 6.64
CA GLU A 86 7.58 -22.36 5.39
C GLU A 86 8.06 -21.26 4.43
N HIS A 87 7.27 -20.20 4.23
CA HIS A 87 7.52 -19.18 3.20
C HIS A 87 8.30 -17.96 3.72
N GLY A 88 8.23 -17.66 5.02
CA GLY A 88 8.92 -16.53 5.65
C GLY A 88 8.35 -15.14 5.35
N ASP A 89 7.24 -15.06 4.62
CA ASP A 89 6.59 -13.82 4.21
C ASP A 89 5.06 -13.96 4.20
N ILE A 90 4.37 -13.03 4.87
CA ILE A 90 2.90 -13.07 4.97
C ILE A 90 2.21 -12.78 3.63
N GLY A 91 2.86 -12.01 2.75
CA GLY A 91 2.36 -11.70 1.42
C GLY A 91 2.29 -12.95 0.55
N GLU A 92 3.34 -13.77 0.57
CA GLU A 92 3.35 -15.08 -0.09
C GLU A 92 2.26 -16.00 0.45
N VAL A 93 2.07 -16.03 1.77
CA VAL A 93 1.02 -16.83 2.40
C VAL A 93 -0.37 -16.34 1.96
N ALA A 94 -0.63 -15.03 1.99
CA ALA A 94 -1.91 -14.47 1.56
C ALA A 94 -2.19 -14.77 0.08
N ALA A 95 -1.19 -14.65 -0.80
CA ALA A 95 -1.31 -14.97 -2.22
C ALA A 95 -1.49 -16.47 -2.52
N SER A 96 -1.08 -17.34 -1.59
CA SER A 96 -1.20 -18.80 -1.74
C SER A 96 -2.60 -19.35 -1.50
N TYR A 97 -3.53 -18.52 -1.00
CA TYR A 97 -4.93 -18.87 -0.84
C TYR A 97 -5.76 -18.26 -1.98
N ASP A 98 -6.77 -19.00 -2.41
CA ASP A 98 -7.82 -18.43 -3.24
C ASP A 98 -8.78 -17.67 -2.33
N LEU A 99 -8.55 -16.36 -2.20
CA LEU A 99 -9.32 -15.48 -1.32
C LEU A 99 -10.68 -15.09 -1.91
N GLY A 100 -11.12 -15.79 -2.95
CA GLY A 100 -12.49 -15.71 -3.41
C GLY A 100 -12.82 -14.39 -4.09
N GLY A 101 -11.84 -13.73 -4.73
CA GLY A 101 -12.14 -12.64 -5.66
C GLY A 101 -13.20 -13.11 -6.64
N GLN A 102 -14.44 -12.65 -6.48
CA GLN A 102 -15.63 -13.22 -7.12
C GLN A 102 -15.64 -12.95 -8.63
N GLN A 103 -14.74 -13.56 -9.39
CA GLN A 103 -14.73 -13.51 -10.84
C GLN A 103 -15.79 -14.42 -11.48
N GLY A 104 -16.48 -15.25 -10.68
CA GLY A 104 -17.34 -16.32 -11.20
C GLY A 104 -18.77 -15.92 -11.60
N LEU A 105 -19.32 -14.82 -11.07
CA LEU A 105 -20.74 -14.48 -11.29
C LEU A 105 -21.01 -13.00 -11.59
N GLU A 106 -20.17 -12.08 -11.12
CA GLU A 106 -20.30 -10.63 -11.34
C GLU A 106 -19.64 -10.17 -12.66
N ALA A 107 -18.79 -11.00 -13.26
CA ALA A 107 -18.19 -10.75 -14.58
C ALA A 107 -19.22 -10.68 -15.74
N PHE A 108 -20.49 -11.03 -15.48
CA PHE A 108 -21.59 -10.94 -16.45
C PHE A 108 -22.52 -9.73 -16.23
N THR A 109 -22.27 -8.94 -15.19
CA THR A 109 -22.97 -7.66 -14.98
C THR A 109 -21.99 -6.54 -15.28
N ASP A 110 -22.32 -5.75 -16.29
CA ASP A 110 -21.60 -4.59 -16.81
C ASP A 110 -21.40 -3.53 -15.71
N GLY A 111 -20.37 -3.74 -14.87
CA GLY A 111 -20.13 -2.99 -13.65
C GLY A 111 -18.63 -2.78 -13.43
N ASP A 112 -18.06 -1.84 -14.16
CA ASP A 112 -16.76 -1.21 -13.93
C ASP A 112 -16.67 -0.48 -12.55
N SER A 113 -17.60 -0.76 -11.62
CA SER A 113 -17.88 0.04 -10.42
C SER A 113 -17.61 -0.66 -9.09
N ASP A 114 -17.06 -1.87 -9.08
CA ASP A 114 -16.81 -2.63 -7.83
C ASP A 114 -15.32 -2.88 -7.53
N ALA A 115 -14.42 -2.48 -8.44
CA ALA A 115 -12.99 -2.62 -8.24
C ALA A 115 -12.50 -1.74 -7.08
N LEU A 116 -11.79 -2.34 -6.12
CA LEU A 116 -11.22 -1.61 -4.97
C LEU A 116 -10.22 -0.56 -5.47
N THR A 117 -10.52 0.71 -5.20
CA THR A 117 -9.61 1.82 -5.57
C THR A 117 -8.56 2.08 -4.48
N VAL A 118 -7.46 2.75 -4.84
CA VAL A 118 -6.45 3.19 -3.87
C VAL A 118 -7.04 4.17 -2.85
N ALA A 119 -7.97 5.02 -3.27
CA ALA A 119 -8.68 5.95 -2.38
C ALA A 119 -9.57 5.21 -1.37
N GLU A 120 -10.33 4.21 -1.82
CA GLU A 120 -11.13 3.36 -0.94
C GLU A 120 -10.27 2.58 0.04
N LEU A 121 -9.17 1.99 -0.44
CA LEU A 121 -8.22 1.28 0.41
C LEU A 121 -7.66 2.19 1.52
N ASP A 122 -7.16 3.39 1.16
CA ASP A 122 -6.66 4.35 2.15
C ASP A 122 -7.76 4.77 3.14
N ALA A 123 -8.99 5.02 2.67
CA ALA A 123 -10.11 5.34 3.54
C ALA A 123 -10.39 4.22 4.55
N THR A 124 -10.48 2.97 4.10
CA THR A 124 -10.71 1.81 4.98
C THR A 124 -9.56 1.59 5.96
N LEU A 125 -8.30 1.75 5.53
CA LEU A 125 -7.13 1.65 6.42
C LEU A 125 -7.15 2.76 7.50
N ARG A 126 -7.61 3.97 7.16
CA ARG A 126 -7.79 5.06 8.13
C ARG A 126 -8.92 4.78 9.12
N GLU A 127 -10.02 4.17 8.68
CA GLU A 127 -11.09 3.69 9.57
C GLU A 127 -10.56 2.64 10.55
N LEU A 128 -9.71 1.74 10.05
CA LEU A 128 -9.05 0.70 10.83
C LEU A 128 -8.18 1.29 11.95
N ALA A 129 -7.41 2.34 11.65
CA ALA A 129 -6.63 3.08 12.65
C ALA A 129 -7.50 3.85 13.65
N ALA A 130 -8.68 4.32 13.23
CA ALA A 130 -9.59 5.07 14.10
C ALA A 130 -10.37 4.15 15.07
N ALA A 131 -10.54 2.87 14.73
CA ALA A 131 -11.22 1.90 15.58
C ALA A 131 -10.44 1.66 16.89
N SER A 132 -11.04 2.08 18.01
CA SER A 132 -10.44 2.01 19.34
C SER A 132 -11.50 1.73 20.43
N GLY A 133 -11.07 1.27 21.60
CA GLY A 133 -11.96 0.91 22.70
C GLY A 133 -12.55 -0.50 22.60
N ASP A 134 -13.59 -0.75 23.39
CA ASP A 134 -14.27 -2.06 23.44
C ASP A 134 -14.87 -2.41 22.07
N GLY A 135 -14.63 -3.65 21.62
CA GLY A 135 -15.10 -4.12 20.30
C GLY A 135 -14.21 -3.71 19.11
N SER A 136 -13.22 -2.84 19.29
CA SER A 136 -12.35 -2.38 18.20
C SER A 136 -11.63 -3.52 17.46
N ARG A 137 -11.22 -4.59 18.17
CA ARG A 137 -10.62 -5.78 17.53
C ARG A 137 -11.56 -6.41 16.51
N GLU A 138 -12.83 -6.58 16.86
CA GLU A 138 -13.85 -7.19 15.99
C GLU A 138 -14.13 -6.29 14.78
N THR A 139 -14.29 -4.97 15.00
CA THR A 139 -14.41 -4.00 13.91
C THR A 139 -13.23 -4.07 12.94
N LYS A 140 -12.00 -4.11 13.45
CA LYS A 140 -10.81 -4.21 12.59
C LYS A 140 -10.77 -5.52 11.82
N LEU A 141 -11.14 -6.64 12.45
CA LEU A 141 -11.23 -7.93 11.78
C LEU A 141 -12.24 -7.90 10.63
N ASP A 142 -13.41 -7.30 10.83
CA ASP A 142 -14.44 -7.17 9.80
C ASP A 142 -13.99 -6.26 8.64
N LEU A 143 -13.32 -5.14 8.94
CA LEU A 143 -12.74 -4.26 7.91
C LEU A 143 -11.64 -4.97 7.10
N LEU A 144 -10.71 -5.67 7.75
CA LEU A 144 -9.69 -6.45 7.05
C LEU A 144 -10.32 -7.55 6.20
N PHE A 145 -11.29 -8.28 6.75
CA PHE A 145 -12.02 -9.31 6.01
C PHE A 145 -12.71 -8.71 4.78
N GLY A 146 -13.36 -7.54 4.90
CA GLY A 146 -13.97 -6.83 3.78
C GLY A 146 -12.95 -6.46 2.69
N LEU A 147 -11.77 -5.95 3.07
CA LEU A 147 -10.71 -5.63 2.12
C LEU A 147 -10.17 -6.88 1.41
N PHE A 148 -9.87 -7.96 2.14
CA PHE A 148 -9.32 -9.18 1.56
C PHE A 148 -10.29 -9.87 0.59
N ASN A 149 -11.61 -9.85 0.85
CA ASN A 149 -12.60 -10.41 -0.09
C ASN A 149 -12.65 -9.66 -1.43
N ARG A 150 -12.26 -8.38 -1.46
CA ARG A 150 -12.21 -7.56 -2.68
C ARG A 150 -10.85 -7.65 -3.39
N CYS A 151 -9.90 -8.43 -2.86
CA CYS A 151 -8.56 -8.58 -3.41
C CYS A 151 -8.41 -9.87 -4.20
N ASP A 152 -7.74 -9.80 -5.35
CA ASP A 152 -7.09 -10.98 -5.94
C ASP A 152 -5.80 -11.35 -5.18
N THR A 153 -5.13 -12.42 -5.63
CA THR A 153 -3.92 -12.95 -4.97
C THR A 153 -2.77 -11.94 -4.92
N VAL A 154 -2.60 -11.11 -5.95
CA VAL A 154 -1.55 -10.09 -6.01
C VAL A 154 -1.89 -8.94 -5.08
N GLN A 155 -3.14 -8.48 -5.08
CA GLN A 155 -3.62 -7.47 -4.14
C GLN A 155 -3.49 -7.94 -2.68
N ALA A 156 -3.82 -9.19 -2.38
CA ALA A 156 -3.73 -9.76 -1.05
C ALA A 156 -2.29 -9.85 -0.52
N ARG A 157 -1.32 -10.15 -1.40
CA ARG A 157 0.12 -10.11 -1.10
C ARG A 157 0.51 -8.74 -0.54
N TYR A 158 0.20 -7.67 -1.27
CA TYR A 158 0.62 -6.33 -0.88
C TYR A 158 -0.24 -5.73 0.22
N LEU A 159 -1.53 -6.09 0.30
CA LEU A 159 -2.39 -5.67 1.40
C LEU A 159 -1.88 -6.24 2.74
N SER A 160 -1.61 -7.55 2.81
CA SER A 160 -1.14 -8.21 4.04
C SER A 160 0.21 -7.64 4.51
N ARG A 161 1.12 -7.36 3.58
CA ARG A 161 2.39 -6.68 3.88
C ARG A 161 2.19 -5.22 4.32
N LEU A 162 1.30 -4.47 3.66
CA LEU A 162 1.03 -3.07 3.99
C LEU A 162 0.39 -2.92 5.37
N VAL A 163 -0.56 -3.79 5.75
CA VAL A 163 -1.19 -3.71 7.08
C VAL A 163 -0.22 -4.02 8.22
N LEU A 164 0.83 -4.79 7.95
CA LEU A 164 1.95 -5.05 8.87
C LEU A 164 3.11 -4.06 8.71
N SER A 165 2.98 -3.05 7.84
CA SER A 165 4.00 -2.03 7.54
C SER A 165 5.32 -2.61 7.03
N GLU A 166 5.26 -3.69 6.26
CA GLU A 166 6.42 -4.42 5.74
C GLU A 166 6.30 -4.76 4.24
N LEU A 167 6.12 -3.73 3.39
CA LEU A 167 5.88 -3.93 1.95
C LEU A 167 6.99 -4.73 1.23
N ARG A 168 8.26 -4.56 1.64
CA ARG A 168 9.44 -5.35 1.21
C ARG A 168 9.66 -5.40 -0.32
N ILE A 169 9.45 -4.29 -1.02
CA ILE A 169 9.63 -4.21 -2.49
C ILE A 169 10.95 -3.55 -2.94
N GLY A 170 11.95 -3.47 -2.05
CA GLY A 170 13.24 -2.83 -2.38
C GLY A 170 13.20 -1.30 -2.51
N VAL A 171 12.07 -0.66 -2.20
CA VAL A 171 11.90 0.81 -2.28
C VAL A 171 12.13 1.45 -0.92
N GLY A 172 13.14 2.34 -0.85
CA GLY A 172 13.43 3.16 0.31
C GLY A 172 13.10 4.64 0.10
N GLU A 173 13.25 5.41 1.16
CA GLU A 173 13.06 6.86 1.16
C GLU A 173 13.94 7.60 0.12
N GLY A 174 15.20 7.16 -0.04
CA GLY A 174 16.10 7.69 -1.08
C GLY A 174 15.60 7.43 -2.50
N THR A 175 15.14 6.21 -2.77
CA THR A 175 14.54 5.81 -4.06
C THR A 175 13.32 6.66 -4.37
N VAL A 176 12.42 6.86 -3.40
CA VAL A 176 11.22 7.69 -3.57
C VAL A 176 11.59 9.15 -3.83
N ARG A 177 12.54 9.72 -3.07
CA ARG A 177 13.04 11.08 -3.31
C ARG A 177 13.54 11.22 -4.75
N ASP A 178 14.40 10.31 -5.17
CA ASP A 178 15.05 10.36 -6.47
C ASP A 178 14.06 10.12 -7.63
N ALA A 179 13.04 9.29 -7.41
CA ALA A 179 11.92 9.09 -8.32
C ALA A 179 11.00 10.32 -8.41
N ILE A 180 10.76 11.06 -7.31
CA ILE A 180 10.02 12.34 -7.36
C ILE A 180 10.75 13.35 -8.26
N THR A 181 12.08 13.44 -8.12
CA THR A 181 12.91 14.28 -8.98
C THR A 181 12.75 13.93 -10.45
N ASP A 182 12.80 12.65 -10.80
CA ASP A 182 12.69 12.22 -12.21
C ASP A 182 11.27 12.32 -12.75
N ALA A 183 10.27 11.97 -11.93
CA ALA A 183 8.87 11.98 -12.31
C ALA A 183 8.42 13.36 -12.77
N PHE A 184 8.89 14.40 -12.08
CA PHE A 184 8.36 15.76 -12.19
C PHE A 184 9.43 16.83 -12.51
N ASP A 185 10.61 16.40 -12.97
CA ASP A 185 11.71 17.26 -13.42
C ASP A 185 12.08 18.36 -12.41
N ALA A 186 12.37 17.96 -11.17
CA ALA A 186 12.70 18.86 -10.08
C ALA A 186 14.11 18.62 -9.51
N PRO A 187 14.90 19.68 -9.23
CA PRO A 187 16.23 19.53 -8.66
C PRO A 187 16.19 18.76 -7.33
N VAL A 188 17.03 17.73 -7.20
CA VAL A 188 17.12 16.90 -5.99
C VAL A 188 17.28 17.72 -4.71
N ALA A 189 18.10 18.79 -4.76
CA ALA A 189 18.30 19.68 -3.62
C ALA A 189 17.02 20.39 -3.16
N SER A 190 16.11 20.73 -4.07
CA SER A 190 14.82 21.34 -3.74
C SER A 190 13.89 20.32 -3.08
N VAL A 191 13.86 19.09 -3.60
CA VAL A 191 13.09 17.96 -3.03
C VAL A 191 13.61 17.61 -1.63
N GLU A 192 14.93 17.48 -1.44
CA GLU A 192 15.55 17.20 -0.15
C GLU A 192 15.23 18.27 0.90
N ARG A 193 15.35 19.55 0.53
CA ARG A 193 15.01 20.65 1.44
C ARG A 193 13.53 20.59 1.82
N ALA A 194 12.63 20.37 0.86
CA ALA A 194 11.20 20.27 1.13
C ALA A 194 10.86 19.07 2.05
N LEU A 195 11.56 17.94 1.89
CA LEU A 195 11.44 16.77 2.78
C LEU A 195 11.96 17.07 4.19
N GLN A 196 13.08 17.79 4.32
CA GLN A 196 13.61 18.21 5.63
C GLN A 196 12.64 19.10 6.40
N VAL A 197 11.86 19.92 5.69
CA VAL A 197 10.86 20.82 6.27
C VAL A 197 9.58 20.07 6.66
N SER A 198 9.05 19.26 5.74
CA SER A 198 7.72 18.65 5.89
C SER A 198 7.70 17.27 6.53
N ASN A 199 8.79 16.51 6.38
CA ASN A 199 8.86 15.08 6.67
C ASN A 199 7.69 14.27 6.03
N ASP A 200 7.25 14.69 4.84
CA ASP A 200 6.13 14.08 4.11
C ASP A 200 6.43 13.95 2.62
N TYR A 201 6.83 12.74 2.23
CA TYR A 201 7.13 12.38 0.84
C TYR A 201 5.90 12.53 -0.07
N GLY A 202 4.70 12.23 0.43
CA GLY A 202 3.48 12.34 -0.36
C GLY A 202 3.13 13.80 -0.66
N LEU A 203 3.24 14.67 0.34
CA LEU A 203 3.07 16.12 0.15
C LEU A 203 4.11 16.69 -0.81
N VAL A 204 5.39 16.32 -0.65
CA VAL A 204 6.45 16.80 -1.54
C VAL A 204 6.22 16.33 -2.98
N ALA A 205 5.81 15.08 -3.19
CA ALA A 205 5.48 14.58 -4.53
C ALA A 205 4.36 15.40 -5.19
N GLU A 206 3.25 15.65 -4.48
CA GLU A 206 2.13 16.47 -4.99
C GLU A 206 2.56 17.90 -5.31
N ARG A 207 3.31 18.55 -4.41
CA ARG A 207 3.82 19.91 -4.63
C ARG A 207 4.74 19.99 -5.83
N THR A 208 5.59 18.97 -6.01
CA THR A 208 6.50 18.90 -7.14
C THR A 208 5.73 18.72 -8.45
N ARG A 209 4.74 17.83 -8.49
CA ARG A 209 3.88 17.63 -9.67
C ARG A 209 3.14 18.90 -10.06
N ASP A 210 2.56 19.58 -9.07
CA ASP A 210 1.61 20.67 -9.33
C ASP A 210 2.30 22.02 -9.61
N GLY A 211 3.53 22.22 -9.10
CA GLY A 211 4.23 23.51 -9.22
C GLY A 211 5.75 23.44 -9.34
N GLY A 212 6.33 22.25 -9.50
CA GLY A 212 7.76 22.04 -9.70
C GLY A 212 8.64 22.62 -8.59
N ALA A 213 9.87 23.00 -8.94
CA ALA A 213 10.85 23.53 -8.01
C ALA A 213 10.38 24.79 -7.25
N ALA A 214 9.61 25.66 -7.92
CA ALA A 214 9.12 26.89 -7.31
C ALA A 214 8.16 26.62 -6.13
N ALA A 215 7.26 25.64 -6.27
CA ALA A 215 6.38 25.23 -5.17
C ALA A 215 7.15 24.65 -3.98
N LEU A 216 8.29 23.99 -4.23
CA LEU A 216 9.16 23.49 -3.17
C LEU A 216 9.98 24.59 -2.49
N ASP A 217 10.28 25.69 -3.18
CA ASP A 217 10.94 26.88 -2.61
C ASP A 217 10.04 27.63 -1.63
N GLU A 218 8.73 27.53 -1.78
CA GLU A 218 7.74 28.12 -0.88
C GLU A 218 7.53 27.31 0.42
N MET A 219 8.03 26.07 0.48
CA MET A 219 7.92 25.24 1.69
C MET A 219 8.94 25.69 2.73
N THR A 220 8.46 26.38 3.77
CA THR A 220 9.25 26.89 4.88
C THR A 220 8.88 26.22 6.21
N LEU A 221 9.83 26.21 7.16
CA LEU A 221 9.61 25.81 8.57
C LEU A 221 8.64 26.74 9.29
#